data_AF-A0A835YY92-F1
#
_entry.id   AF-A0A835YY92-F1
#
_cell.length_a   1.000
_cell.length_b   1.000
_cell.length_c   1.000
_cell.angle_alpha   90.00
_cell.angle_beta   90.00
_cell.angle_gamma   90.00
#
_symmetry.space_group_name_H-M   'P 1'
#
loop_
_entity.id
_entity.type
_entity.pdbx_description
1 polymer ?
#
loop_
_entity_poly.entity_id
_entity_poly.type
_entity_poly.pdbx_seq_one_letter_code
_entity_poly.pdbx_strand_id
1 'polypeptide(L)'
;MAWCSTINPRYAPVVHAHNIRQAAQIVSLRKAPAAAAAATGSTAAAAAAAAAHGSAQSSGICSGERAVCRFRFMHHPEYLRVGTAIVLREGQTRGFGRVLAVT
;
A
#
# COMPACT_ATOMS: atom_id res chain seq x y z
N MET A 1 4.10 18.12 -19.27
CA MET A 1 3.48 16.82 -19.63
C MET A 1 3.61 15.88 -18.44
N ALA A 2 2.60 15.80 -17.57
CA ALA A 2 2.64 14.95 -16.38
C ALA A 2 2.11 13.55 -16.73
N TRP A 3 3.01 12.58 -16.90
CA TRP A 3 2.64 11.18 -17.05
C TRP A 3 2.19 10.69 -15.66
N CYS A 4 0.89 10.72 -15.35
CA CYS A 4 0.39 10.06 -14.14
C CYS A 4 0.70 8.56 -14.28
N SER A 5 1.66 8.07 -13.49
CA SER A 5 1.90 6.63 -13.39
C SER A 5 0.82 6.03 -12.51
N THR A 6 -0.29 5.64 -13.13
CA THR A 6 -1.45 5.06 -12.46
C THR A 6 -1.11 3.67 -11.91
N ILE A 7 -1.33 3.45 -10.63
CA ILE A 7 -1.18 2.14 -9.98
C ILE A 7 -2.55 1.45 -9.98
N ASN A 8 -2.65 0.36 -10.72
CA ASN A 8 -3.86 -0.43 -10.85
C ASN A 8 -3.88 -1.65 -9.91
N PRO A 9 -5.05 -2.24 -9.62
CA PRO A 9 -5.13 -3.58 -9.04
C PRO A 9 -4.30 -4.58 -9.85
N ARG A 10 -3.68 -5.56 -9.16
CA ARG A 10 -2.73 -6.54 -9.74
C ARG A 10 -1.39 -6.00 -10.22
N TYR A 11 -1.13 -4.71 -10.05
CA TYR A 11 0.22 -4.17 -10.18
C TYR A 11 1.20 -4.89 -9.23
N ALA A 12 2.41 -5.20 -9.72
CA ALA A 12 3.38 -6.08 -9.05
C ALA A 12 4.77 -5.43 -8.92
N PRO A 13 4.92 -4.40 -8.06
CA PRO A 13 6.20 -3.73 -7.84
C PRO A 13 7.12 -4.55 -6.93
N VAL A 14 8.41 -4.21 -6.94
CA VAL A 14 9.36 -4.70 -5.92
C VAL A 14 9.16 -3.90 -4.64
N VAL A 15 8.81 -4.61 -3.56
CA VAL A 15 8.69 -4.08 -2.21
C VAL A 15 10.06 -4.10 -1.56
N HIS A 16 10.55 -2.93 -1.19
CA HIS A 16 11.75 -2.76 -0.36
C HIS A 16 11.31 -2.49 1.08
N ALA A 17 11.69 -3.36 2.00
CA ALA A 17 11.43 -3.22 3.44
C ALA A 17 12.62 -3.75 4.24
N HIS A 18 13.39 -2.87 4.89
CA HIS A 18 14.68 -3.24 5.49
C HIS A 18 15.57 -3.99 4.50
N ASN A 19 15.78 -5.30 4.72
CA ASN A 19 16.60 -6.19 3.89
C ASN A 19 15.77 -7.00 2.88
N ILE A 20 14.44 -6.88 2.89
CA ILE A 20 13.54 -7.56 1.96
C ILE A 20 13.50 -6.78 0.64
N ARG A 21 13.70 -7.49 -0.47
CA ARG A 21 13.58 -6.99 -1.85
C ARG A 21 12.85 -8.03 -2.69
N GLN A 22 11.53 -7.98 -2.68
CA GLN A 22 10.73 -9.01 -3.34
C GLN A 22 9.55 -8.41 -4.10
N ALA A 23 9.20 -8.99 -5.24
CA ALA A 23 7.99 -8.66 -5.96
C ALA A 23 6.75 -8.99 -5.10
N ALA A 24 5.83 -8.03 -5.01
CA ALA A 24 4.56 -8.23 -4.34
C ALA A 24 3.41 -7.68 -5.19
N GLN A 25 2.37 -8.48 -5.35
CA GLN A 25 1.19 -8.11 -6.12
C GLN A 25 0.17 -7.37 -5.23
N ILE A 26 -0.40 -6.29 -5.75
CA ILE A 26 -1.55 -5.62 -5.12
C ILE A 26 -2.80 -6.49 -5.31
N VAL A 27 -3.27 -7.07 -4.21
CA VAL A 27 -4.49 -7.90 -4.16
C VAL A 27 -5.74 -7.02 -4.07
N SER A 28 -5.70 -6.00 -3.22
CA SER A 28 -6.80 -5.04 -3.08
C SER A 28 -6.26 -3.65 -2.84
N LEU A 29 -6.92 -2.66 -3.41
CA LEU A 29 -6.58 -1.25 -3.28
C LEU A 29 -7.82 -0.47 -2.83
N ARG A 30 -7.67 0.39 -1.83
CA ARG A 30 -8.71 1.31 -1.37
C ARG A 30 -8.12 2.70 -1.21
N LYS A 31 -8.74 3.70 -1.87
CA LYS A 31 -8.33 5.10 -1.70
C LYS A 31 -8.64 5.56 -0.27
N ALA A 32 -7.67 6.17 0.40
CA ALA A 32 -7.86 6.72 1.72
C ALA A 32 -8.51 8.11 1.59
N PRO A 33 -9.50 8.46 2.44
CA PRO A 33 -10.03 9.82 2.46
C PRO A 33 -8.91 10.79 2.85
N ALA A 34 -8.73 11.85 2.06
CA ALA A 34 -7.64 12.81 2.20
C ALA A 34 -7.52 13.42 3.62
N ALA A 35 -8.61 13.41 4.40
CA ALA A 35 -8.69 13.96 5.75
C ALA A 35 -8.11 13.07 6.88
N ALA A 36 -7.93 11.76 6.67
CA ALA A 36 -7.54 10.84 7.76
C ALA A 36 -6.03 10.79 8.06
N ALA A 37 -5.23 11.65 7.42
CA ALA A 37 -3.78 11.48 7.34
C ALA A 37 -2.95 12.41 8.25
N ALA A 38 -3.57 13.04 9.24
CA ALA A 38 -2.89 13.83 10.28
C ALA A 38 -2.66 13.05 11.60
N ALA A 39 -3.17 11.83 11.73
CA ALA A 39 -2.98 11.02 12.94
C ALA A 39 -1.67 10.23 12.90
N THR A 40 -0.56 10.89 13.23
CA THR A 40 0.67 10.21 13.66
C THR A 40 0.40 9.60 15.03
N GLY A 41 -0.01 8.33 15.06
CA GLY A 41 -0.12 7.54 16.30
C GLY A 41 -1.51 6.96 16.55
N SER A 42 -1.85 5.87 15.84
CA SER A 42 -2.83 4.90 16.35
C SER A 42 -2.65 3.56 15.66
N THR A 43 -1.94 2.65 16.32
CA THR A 43 -1.86 1.23 15.94
C THR A 43 -3.15 0.46 16.25
N ALA A 44 -4.21 1.12 16.70
CA ALA A 44 -5.52 0.51 16.98
C ALA A 44 -6.60 0.85 15.92
N ALA A 45 -6.41 1.90 15.12
CA ALA A 45 -7.43 2.35 14.17
C ALA A 45 -7.47 1.56 12.83
N ALA A 46 -6.39 0.87 12.46
CA ALA A 46 -6.30 0.16 11.18
C ALA A 46 -7.08 -1.17 11.13
N ALA A 47 -7.33 -1.82 12.28
CA ALA A 47 -8.11 -3.06 12.35
C ALA A 47 -9.62 -2.81 12.24
N ALA A 48 -10.11 -1.66 12.72
CA ALA A 48 -11.52 -1.29 12.65
C ALA A 48 -11.96 -0.84 11.23
N ALA A 49 -11.03 -0.34 10.41
CA ALA A 49 -11.32 0.09 9.03
C ALA A 49 -11.52 -1.08 8.02
N ALA A 50 -11.24 -2.33 8.43
CA ALA A 50 -11.51 -3.51 7.60
C ALA A 50 -13.00 -3.89 7.55
N ALA A 51 -13.78 -3.51 8.58
CA ALA A 51 -15.19 -3.87 8.73
C ALA A 51 -16.19 -2.85 8.15
N ALA A 52 -15.74 -1.63 7.81
CA ALA A 52 -16.63 -0.58 7.31
C ALA A 52 -16.00 0.15 6.12
N HIS A 53 -16.49 -0.15 4.91
CA HIS A 53 -16.92 0.83 3.89
C HIS A 53 -17.24 0.08 2.59
N GLY A 54 -18.53 -0.03 2.30
CA GLY A 54 -19.05 -0.36 0.98
C GLY A 54 -18.80 0.79 -0.01
N SER A 55 -18.80 0.42 -1.29
CA SER A 55 -18.92 1.27 -2.50
C SER A 55 -17.89 2.39 -2.70
N ALA A 56 -16.65 2.03 -3.06
CA ALA A 56 -15.86 2.73 -4.07
C ALA A 56 -14.64 1.88 -4.47
N GLN A 57 -14.84 0.86 -5.30
CA GLN A 57 -13.74 0.18 -6.00
C GLN A 57 -13.20 1.13 -7.08
N SER A 58 -12.36 2.10 -6.69
CA SER A 58 -11.66 2.95 -7.67
C SER A 58 -10.67 2.10 -8.46
N SER A 59 -10.74 2.17 -9.79
CA SER A 59 -9.99 1.34 -10.73
C SER A 59 -8.47 1.52 -10.71
N GLY A 60 -7.95 2.58 -10.07
CA GLY A 60 -6.53 2.80 -9.86
C GLY A 60 -6.28 4.05 -9.00
N ILE A 61 -5.01 4.26 -8.62
CA ILE A 61 -4.56 5.47 -7.91
C ILE A 61 -3.54 6.23 -8.75
N CYS A 62 -3.60 7.56 -8.69
CA CYS A 62 -2.64 8.43 -9.35
C CYS A 62 -1.53 8.91 -8.39
N SER A 63 -0.47 9.48 -8.96
CA SER A 63 0.59 10.13 -8.18
C SER A 63 0.00 11.22 -7.26
N GLY A 64 0.43 11.25 -6.01
CA GLY A 64 -0.07 12.18 -4.98
C GLY A 64 -1.28 11.66 -4.21
N GLU A 65 -1.92 10.59 -4.65
CA GLU A 65 -3.02 9.97 -3.92
C GLU A 65 -2.52 9.02 -2.82
N ARG A 66 -3.27 8.94 -1.73
CA ARG A 66 -3.01 7.99 -0.63
C ARG A 66 -4.02 6.87 -0.69
N ALA A 67 -3.54 5.65 -0.48
CA ALA A 67 -4.37 4.46 -0.49
C ALA A 67 -3.86 3.42 0.50
N VAL A 68 -4.79 2.58 0.96
CA VAL A 68 -4.51 1.37 1.70
C VAL A 68 -4.51 0.22 0.71
N CYS A 69 -3.36 -0.42 0.55
CA CYS A 69 -3.17 -1.54 -0.36
C CYS A 69 -2.86 -2.82 0.42
N ARG A 70 -3.47 -3.93 0.02
CA ARG A 70 -3.11 -5.27 0.49
C ARG A 70 -2.17 -5.88 -0.53
N PHE A 71 -0.98 -6.24 -0.09
CA PHE A 71 0.04 -6.88 -0.92
C PHE A 71 0.12 -8.37 -0.62
N ARG A 72 0.49 -9.15 -1.64
CA ARG A 72 0.87 -10.56 -1.51
C ARG A 72 2.24 -10.76 -2.17
N PHE A 73 3.20 -11.26 -1.41
CA PHE A 73 4.50 -11.65 -1.96
C PHE A 73 4.35 -12.80 -2.96
N MET A 74 5.09 -12.71 -4.07
CA MET A 74 4.92 -13.62 -5.19
C MET A 74 5.72 -14.92 -5.05
N HIS A 75 6.92 -14.87 -4.48
CA HIS A 75 7.84 -16.02 -4.46
C HIS A 75 7.83 -16.74 -3.11
N HIS A 76 8.00 -16.02 -2.01
CA HIS A 76 8.00 -16.57 -0.67
C HIS A 76 7.37 -15.61 0.33
N PRO A 77 6.75 -16.13 1.41
CA PRO A 77 6.31 -15.28 2.51
C PRO A 77 7.53 -14.59 3.14
N GLU A 78 7.34 -13.35 3.60
CA GLU A 78 8.37 -12.56 4.25
C GLU A 78 7.89 -12.08 5.61
N TYR A 79 8.81 -12.05 6.58
CA TYR A 79 8.51 -11.53 7.90
C TYR A 79 8.54 -10.00 7.90
N LEU A 80 7.38 -9.39 8.15
CA LEU A 80 7.23 -7.95 8.26
C LEU A 80 6.75 -7.57 9.66
N ARG A 81 7.27 -6.47 10.19
CA ARG A 81 6.78 -5.85 11.42
C ARG A 81 5.82 -4.70 11.08
N VAL A 82 4.70 -4.62 11.78
CA VAL A 82 3.77 -3.47 11.69
C VAL A 82 4.52 -2.17 11.99
N GLY A 83 4.26 -1.13 11.22
CA GLY A 83 4.94 0.17 11.29
C GLY A 83 6.24 0.27 10.48
N THR A 84 6.74 -0.85 9.94
CA THR A 84 7.89 -0.88 9.02
C THR A 84 7.63 0.00 7.80
N ALA A 85 8.61 0.84 7.45
CA ALA A 85 8.56 1.61 6.22
C ALA A 85 8.74 0.70 5.00
N ILE A 86 7.91 0.92 3.99
CA ILE A 86 7.94 0.22 2.71
C ILE A 86 8.14 1.22 1.58
N VAL A 87 8.95 0.84 0.59
CA VAL A 87 9.11 1.57 -0.67
C VAL A 87 8.75 0.65 -1.84
N LEU A 88 7.97 1.14 -2.78
CA LEU A 88 7.63 0.45 -4.03
C LEU A 88 8.60 0.88 -5.13
N ARG A 89 9.29 -0.10 -5.74
CA ARG A 89 10.30 0.14 -6.77
C ARG A 89 10.07 -0.68 -8.04
N GLU A 90 10.22 0.01 -9.17
CA GLU A 90 10.27 -0.54 -10.52
C GLU A 90 11.28 0.28 -11.34
N GLY A 91 12.56 0.20 -10.96
CA GLY A 91 13.61 1.10 -11.45
C GLY A 91 13.56 2.50 -10.82
N GLN A 92 12.37 3.05 -10.61
CA GLN A 92 12.13 4.31 -9.88
C GLN A 92 11.23 4.09 -8.66
N THR A 93 11.28 5.04 -7.71
CA THR A 93 10.38 5.03 -6.55
C THR A 93 8.97 5.41 -6.99
N ARG A 94 8.04 4.47 -6.88
CA ARG A 94 6.62 4.63 -7.26
C ARG A 94 5.74 5.07 -6.10
N GLY A 95 6.14 4.73 -4.88
CA GLY A 95 5.42 5.10 -3.68
C GLY A 95 6.19 4.71 -2.42
N PHE A 96 5.77 5.28 -1.30
CA PHE A 96 6.30 4.98 0.03
C PHE A 96 5.13 4.86 1.01
N GLY A 97 5.32 4.09 2.07
CA GLY A 97 4.27 3.87 3.07
C GLY A 97 4.77 3.12 4.29
N ARG A 98 3.83 2.67 5.12
CA ARG A 98 4.11 1.85 6.31
C ARG A 98 3.21 0.62 6.34
N VAL A 99 3.71 -0.47 6.90
CA VAL A 99 2.91 -1.68 7.16
C VAL A 99 1.84 -1.35 8.19
N LEU A 100 0.57 -1.53 7.83
CA LEU A 100 -0.57 -1.32 8.75
C LEU A 100 -0.94 -2.60 9.50
N ALA A 101 -0.93 -3.74 8.80
CA ALA A 101 -1.26 -5.05 9.34
C ALA A 101 -0.55 -6.14 8.53
N VAL A 102 -0.33 -7.29 9.15
CA VAL A 102 0.15 -8.52 8.52
C VAL A 102 -0.92 -9.58 8.75
N THR A 103 -1.31 -10.31 7.71
CA THR A 103 -2.37 -11.32 7.73
C THR A 103 -1.88 -12.57 7.04
#